data_AF-A0A2M6P1Q7-F1
#
_entry.id   AF-A0A2M6P1Q7-F1
#
_cell.length_a   1.000
_cell.length_b   1.000
_cell.length_c   1.000
_cell.angle_alpha   90.00
_cell.angle_beta   90.00
_cell.angle_gamma   90.00
#
_symmetry.space_group_name_H-M   'P 1'
#
loop_
_entity.id
_entity.type
_entity.pdbx_description
1 polymer ?
#
loop_
_entity_poly.entity_id
_entity_poly.type
_entity_poly.pdbx_seq_one_letter_code
_entity_poly.pdbx_strand_id
1 'polypeptide(L)'
;MAIKILESKKLRWINIDRIDEEALEFLKQNFHFHHLDLEDIQSESQTPKIDTYKDYLFLVFQFPHWQGDTKRVISLELDIFVGNDFLITIQHNSTKQMKNFFYRCMRNRSIKREWMSN
;
A
#
# COMPACT_ATOMS: atom_id res chain seq x y z
N MET A 1 4.51 -14.32 -5.05
CA MET A 1 5.01 -13.30 -4.13
C MET A 1 4.08 -12.12 -4.15
N ALA A 2 3.44 -11.84 -3.01
CA ALA A 2 2.52 -10.71 -2.83
C ALA A 2 3.25 -9.36 -2.89
N ILE A 3 4.56 -9.37 -2.62
CA ILE A 3 5.42 -8.18 -2.57
C ILE A 3 6.03 -7.93 -3.96
N LYS A 4 5.94 -6.69 -4.42
CA LYS A 4 6.60 -6.17 -5.62
C LYS A 4 7.26 -4.83 -5.30
N ILE A 5 8.50 -4.66 -5.75
CA ILE A 5 9.30 -3.47 -5.45
C ILE A 5 9.67 -2.78 -6.76
N LEU A 6 9.45 -1.48 -6.81
CA LEU A 6 9.85 -0.60 -7.90
C LEU A 6 10.73 0.52 -7.36
N GLU A 7 11.96 0.59 -7.83
CA GLU A 7 12.92 1.58 -7.35
C GLU A 7 13.13 2.70 -8.37
N SER A 8 13.19 3.93 -7.88
CA SER A 8 13.64 5.12 -8.59
C SER A 8 14.64 5.86 -7.69
N LYS A 9 15.53 6.67 -8.26
CA LYS A 9 16.71 7.29 -7.60
C LYS A 9 16.64 7.47 -6.06
N LYS A 10 15.57 8.07 -5.55
CA LYS A 10 15.36 8.37 -4.12
C LYS A 10 14.13 7.70 -3.49
N LEU A 11 13.38 6.88 -4.24
CA LEU A 11 12.10 6.32 -3.80
C LEU A 11 12.00 4.84 -4.15
N ARG A 12 11.75 4.02 -3.14
CA ARG A 12 11.37 2.61 -3.28
C ARG A 12 9.87 2.48 -3.05
N TRP A 13 9.12 2.14 -4.09
CA TRP A 13 7.70 1.82 -3.96
C TRP A 13 7.52 0.31 -3.82
N ILE A 14 7.02 -0.12 -2.67
CA ILE A 14 6.73 -1.50 -2.31
C ILE A 14 5.21 -1.68 -2.38
N ASN A 15 4.74 -2.44 -3.34
CA ASN A 15 3.33 -2.82 -3.48
C ASN A 15 3.13 -4.23 -2.93
N ILE A 16 2.22 -4.36 -1.97
CA ILE A 16 1.83 -5.61 -1.32
C ILE A 16 0.38 -5.89 -1.71
N ASP A 17 0.18 -6.91 -2.56
CA ASP A 17 -1.13 -7.26 -3.10
C ASP A 17 -2.11 -7.81 -2.04
N ARG A 18 -1.59 -8.35 -0.94
CA ARG A 18 -2.32 -8.84 0.24
C ARG A 18 -1.35 -8.97 1.41
N ILE A 19 -1.84 -8.83 2.63
CA ILE A 19 -1.07 -9.16 3.83
C ILE A 19 -1.10 -10.69 4.05
N ASP A 20 0.05 -11.34 3.91
CA ASP A 20 0.28 -12.74 4.29
C ASP A 20 1.52 -12.84 5.18
N GLU A 21 1.82 -14.04 5.71
CA GLU A 21 2.95 -14.23 6.64
C GLU A 21 4.28 -13.74 6.05
N GLU A 22 4.50 -13.96 4.74
CA GLU A 22 5.69 -13.49 4.02
C GLU A 22 5.76 -11.95 4.01
N ALA A 23 4.64 -11.28 3.70
CA ALA A 23 4.56 -9.82 3.72
C ALA A 23 4.75 -9.24 5.12
N LEU A 24 4.13 -9.84 6.14
CA LEU A 24 4.23 -9.37 7.51
C LEU A 24 5.67 -9.50 8.04
N GLU A 25 6.32 -10.63 7.79
CA GLU A 25 7.70 -10.84 8.20
C GLU A 25 8.65 -9.91 7.46
N PHE A 26 8.43 -9.69 6.16
CA PHE A 26 9.18 -8.69 5.40
C PHE A 26 9.06 -7.29 6.03
N LEU A 27 7.85 -6.85 6.40
CA LEU A 27 7.66 -5.55 7.02
C LEU A 27 8.38 -5.44 8.37
N LYS A 28 8.27 -6.47 9.23
CA LYS A 28 8.95 -6.53 10.54
C LYS A 28 10.47 -6.50 10.44
N GLN A 29 11.04 -7.18 9.46
CA GLN A 29 12.50 -7.28 9.30
C GLN A 29 13.12 -6.04 8.67
N ASN A 30 12.38 -5.35 7.79
CA ASN A 30 12.92 -4.26 6.97
C ASN A 30 12.54 -2.87 7.47
N PHE A 31 11.54 -2.76 8.35
CA PHE A 31 11.01 -1.49 8.84
C PHE A 31 10.76 -1.53 10.35
N HIS A 32 10.92 -0.37 11.00
CA HIS A 32 10.66 -0.19 12.42
C HIS A 32 9.27 0.41 12.64
N PHE A 33 8.24 -0.23 12.07
CA PHE A 33 6.86 0.21 12.26
C PHE A 33 6.37 -0.05 13.68
N HIS A 34 5.49 0.81 14.15
CA HIS A 34 4.82 0.66 15.43
C HIS A 34 4.01 -0.64 15.42
N HIS A 35 4.05 -1.39 16.54
CA HIS A 35 3.38 -2.68 16.63
C HIS A 35 1.87 -2.59 16.35
N LEU A 36 1.20 -1.53 16.80
CA LEU A 36 -0.22 -1.30 16.50
C LEU A 36 -0.49 -1.14 15.00
N ASP A 37 0.40 -0.50 14.23
CA ASP A 37 0.21 -0.38 12.78
C ASP A 37 0.33 -1.76 12.10
N LEU A 38 1.24 -2.61 12.59
CA LEU A 38 1.36 -3.98 12.11
C LEU A 38 0.14 -4.85 12.48
N GLU A 39 -0.49 -4.59 13.63
CA GLU A 39 -1.75 -5.23 14.01
C GLU A 39 -2.94 -4.72 13.17
N ASP A 40 -2.96 -3.42 12.88
CA ASP A 40 -4.01 -2.78 12.10
C ASP A 40 -4.07 -3.32 10.68
N ILE A 41 -2.92 -3.45 10.00
CA ILE A 41 -2.86 -4.02 8.64
C ILE A 41 -3.24 -5.51 8.59
N GLN A 42 -3.44 -6.18 9.73
CA GLN A 42 -3.94 -7.56 9.80
C GLN A 42 -5.42 -7.65 10.16
N SER A 43 -6.04 -6.51 10.50
CA SER A 43 -7.45 -6.45 10.90
C SER A 43 -8.38 -6.52 9.68
N GLU A 44 -9.62 -6.97 9.88
CA GLU A 44 -10.59 -7.10 8.77
C GLU A 44 -11.03 -5.74 8.18
N SER A 45 -11.03 -4.69 9.01
CA SER A 45 -11.27 -3.31 8.56
C SER A 45 -10.83 -2.32 9.64
N GLN A 46 -10.27 -1.19 9.20
CA GLN A 46 -9.88 -0.09 10.07
C GLN A 46 -10.62 1.20 9.71
N THR A 47 -10.79 2.08 10.70
CA THR A 47 -11.35 3.42 10.42
C THR A 47 -10.28 4.26 9.70
N PRO A 48 -10.65 5.04 8.66
CA PRO A 48 -9.70 5.91 7.98
C PRO A 48 -9.00 6.85 8.96
N LYS A 49 -7.67 6.89 8.88
CA LYS A 49 -6.82 7.63 9.80
C LYS A 49 -5.48 8.01 9.19
N ILE A 50 -4.79 8.93 9.86
CA ILE A 50 -3.39 9.27 9.60
C ILE A 50 -2.68 9.28 10.94
N ASP A 51 -1.78 8.32 11.13
CA ASP A 51 -0.89 8.26 12.28
C ASP A 51 0.48 8.80 11.89
N THR A 52 1.00 9.72 12.70
CA THR A 52 2.27 10.40 12.44
C THR A 52 3.33 9.91 13.41
N TYR A 53 4.42 9.37 12.87
CA TYR A 53 5.59 8.97 13.61
C TYR A 53 6.79 9.82 13.20
N LYS A 54 7.91 9.67 13.92
CA LYS A 54 9.13 10.42 13.65
C LYS A 54 9.68 10.15 12.24
N ASP A 55 9.61 8.90 11.80
CA ASP A 55 10.31 8.43 10.60
C ASP A 55 9.36 8.06 9.44
N TYR A 56 8.05 8.02 9.68
CA TYR A 56 7.05 7.67 8.67
C TYR A 56 5.62 8.15 9.04
N LEU A 57 4.73 8.13 8.05
CA LEU A 57 3.28 8.25 8.21
C LEU A 57 2.62 6.91 7.92
N PHE A 58 1.61 6.55 8.70
CA PHE A 58 0.70 5.44 8.41
C PHE A 58 -0.69 5.97 8.09
N LEU A 59 -1.26 5.56 6.96
CA LEU A 59 -2.57 5.99 6.52
C LEU A 59 -3.42 4.77 6.22
N VAL A 60 -4.63 4.76 6.79
CA VAL A 60 -5.69 3.85 6.37
C VAL A 60 -6.60 4.65 5.46
N PHE A 61 -6.60 4.33 4.18
CA PHE A 61 -7.45 5.01 3.19
C PHE A 61 -8.59 4.10 2.77
N GLN A 62 -9.81 4.59 2.89
CA GLN A 62 -10.99 3.90 2.39
C GLN A 62 -11.68 4.69 1.28
N PHE A 63 -12.13 3.97 0.25
CA PHE A 63 -12.84 4.58 -0.87
C PHE A 63 -14.04 3.72 -1.30
N PRO A 64 -15.16 4.37 -1.71
CA PRO A 64 -16.36 3.66 -2.11
C PRO A 64 -16.15 2.93 -3.44
N HIS A 65 -16.68 1.72 -3.53
CA HIS A 65 -16.67 0.90 -4.74
C HIS A 65 -18.05 0.33 -5.01
N TRP A 66 -18.53 0.57 -6.23
CA TRP A 66 -19.77 -0.03 -6.69
C TRP A 66 -19.56 -1.48 -7.10
N GLN A 67 -20.18 -2.41 -6.36
CA GLN A 67 -20.19 -3.82 -6.69
C GLN A 67 -21.43 -4.13 -7.55
N GLY A 68 -21.21 -4.33 -8.85
CA GLY A 68 -22.28 -4.49 -9.84
C GLY A 68 -23.20 -5.68 -9.57
N ASP A 69 -22.64 -6.82 -9.18
CA ASP A 69 -23.39 -8.07 -8.98
C ASP A 69 -24.39 -7.97 -7.82
N THR A 70 -23.99 -7.31 -6.72
CA THR A 70 -24.83 -7.15 -5.52
C THR A 70 -25.61 -5.84 -5.51
N LYS A 71 -25.33 -4.92 -6.45
CA LYS A 71 -25.86 -3.55 -6.51
C LYS A 71 -25.65 -2.77 -5.20
N ARG A 72 -24.49 -2.95 -4.57
CA ARG A 72 -24.12 -2.30 -3.31
C ARG A 72 -22.87 -1.46 -3.48
N VAL A 73 -22.76 -0.40 -2.67
CA VAL A 73 -21.49 0.29 -2.43
C VAL A 73 -20.79 -0.42 -1.28
N ILE A 74 -19.58 -0.92 -1.53
CA ILE A 74 -18.69 -1.47 -0.51
C ILE A 74 -17.53 -0.50 -0.29
N SER A 75 -16.89 -0.59 0.89
CA SER A 75 -15.66 0.13 1.16
C SER A 75 -14.46 -0.71 0.70
N LEU A 76 -13.53 -0.10 -0.01
CA LEU A 76 -12.23 -0.69 -0.32
C LEU A 76 -11.17 0.00 0.53
N GLU A 77 -10.31 -0.80 1.15
CA GLU A 77 -9.24 -0.32 2.02
C GLU A 77 -7.88 -0.42 1.32
N LEU A 78 -7.07 0.62 1.52
CA LEU A 78 -5.69 0.73 1.10
C LEU A 78 -4.88 1.29 2.26
N ASP A 79 -3.98 0.48 2.78
CA ASP A 79 -3.04 0.90 3.81
C ASP A 79 -1.76 1.43 3.17
N ILE A 80 -1.27 2.53 3.71
CA ILE A 80 -0.14 3.25 3.13
C ILE A 80 0.86 3.61 4.22
N PHE A 81 2.10 3.15 4.05
CA PHE A 81 3.23 3.69 4.81
C PHE A 81 4.05 4.61 3.92
N VAL A 82 4.36 5.81 4.41
CA VAL A 82 5.16 6.80 3.69
C VAL A 82 6.34 7.21 4.56
N GLY A 83 7.56 6.95 4.09
CA GLY A 83 8.80 7.39 4.73
C GLY A 83 9.64 8.28 3.82
N ASN A 84 10.85 8.63 4.27
CA ASN A 84 11.74 9.53 3.52
C ASN A 84 12.17 8.98 2.15
N ASP A 85 12.33 7.66 2.03
CA ASP A 85 12.83 6.99 0.81
C ASP A 85 11.91 5.85 0.33
N PHE A 86 10.73 5.68 0.95
CA PHE A 86 9.83 4.59 0.61
C PHE A 86 8.35 4.99 0.61
N LEU A 87 7.61 4.27 -0.23
CA LEU A 87 6.14 4.23 -0.24
C LEU A 87 5.74 2.76 -0.19
N ILE A 88 4.95 2.35 0.80
CA ILE A 88 4.36 1.02 0.86
C ILE A 88 2.87 1.13 0.67
N THR A 89 2.30 0.33 -0.23
CA THR A 89 0.85 0.26 -0.46
C THR A 89 0.39 -1.18 -0.27
N ILE A 90 -0.55 -1.41 0.66
CA ILE A 90 -1.07 -2.73 1.00
C ILE A 90 -2.56 -2.79 0.68
N GLN A 91 -2.97 -3.80 -0.09
CA GLN A 91 -4.35 -3.97 -0.53
C GLN A 91 -5.01 -5.11 0.26
N HIS A 92 -6.17 -4.88 0.87
CA HIS A 92 -6.93 -5.92 1.59
C HIS A 92 -7.94 -6.61 0.69
N ASN A 93 -8.68 -5.81 -0.07
CA ASN A 93 -9.63 -6.28 -1.06
C ASN A 93 -8.94 -6.41 -2.42
N SER A 94 -9.50 -7.20 -3.34
CA SER A 94 -8.99 -7.42 -4.71
C SER A 94 -9.11 -6.17 -5.60
N THR A 95 -8.59 -5.04 -5.13
CA THR A 95 -8.63 -3.75 -5.79
C THR A 95 -7.62 -3.75 -6.92
N LYS A 96 -8.10 -3.51 -8.14
CA LYS A 96 -7.24 -3.51 -9.32
C LYS A 96 -6.60 -2.15 -9.55
N GLN A 97 -7.10 -1.08 -8.93
CA GLN A 97 -6.73 0.29 -9.24
C GLN A 97 -5.26 0.57 -8.86
N MET A 98 -4.91 0.38 -7.59
CA MET A 98 -3.54 0.60 -7.13
C MET A 98 -2.57 -0.38 -7.78
N LYS A 99 -2.91 -1.67 -7.79
CA LYS A 99 -2.19 -2.71 -8.52
C LYS A 99 -1.90 -2.33 -9.98
N ASN A 100 -2.93 -1.95 -10.75
CA ASN A 100 -2.78 -1.57 -12.15
C ASN A 100 -1.89 -0.33 -12.31
N PHE A 101 -2.01 0.65 -11.42
CA PHE A 101 -1.15 1.83 -11.45
C PHE A 101 0.32 1.46 -11.19
N PHE A 102 0.59 0.64 -10.17
CA PHE A 102 1.92 0.09 -9.91
C PHE A 102 2.49 -0.62 -11.14
N TYR A 103 1.72 -1.53 -11.76
CA TYR A 103 2.17 -2.25 -12.96
C TYR A 103 2.36 -1.34 -14.18
N ARG A 104 1.58 -0.26 -14.31
CA ARG A 104 1.79 0.76 -15.35
C ARG A 104 3.13 1.47 -15.15
N CYS A 105 3.44 1.90 -13.93
CA CYS A 105 4.75 2.47 -13.61
C CYS A 105 5.88 1.45 -13.83
N MET A 106 5.68 0.19 -13.45
CA MET A 106 6.69 -0.86 -13.62
C MET A 106 7.00 -1.14 -15.11
N ARG A 107 5.99 -1.09 -15.99
CA ARG A 107 6.13 -1.46 -17.41
C ARG A 107 6.47 -0.28 -18.32
N ASN A 108 6.13 0.95 -17.92
CA ASN A 108 6.32 2.13 -18.76
C ASN A 108 7.33 3.09 -18.12
N ARG A 109 8.52 3.21 -18.72
CA ARG A 109 9.60 4.09 -18.24
C ARG A 109 9.20 5.57 -18.19
N SER A 110 8.35 6.03 -19.10
CA SER A 110 7.89 7.43 -19.12
C SER A 110 7.00 7.71 -17.92
N ILE A 111 6.01 6.84 -17.66
CA ILE A 111 5.11 6.95 -16.50
C ILE A 111 5.91 6.80 -15.20
N LYS A 112 6.83 5.82 -15.13
CA LYS A 112 7.73 5.67 -13.98
C LYS A 112 8.48 6.96 -13.68
N ARG A 113 9.04 7.60 -14.71
CA ARG A 113 9.81 8.83 -14.55
C ARG A 113 8.91 9.99 -14.10
N GLU A 114 7.75 10.14 -14.72
CA GLU A 114 6.76 11.17 -14.37
C GLU A 114 6.32 11.09 -12.90
N TRP A 115 6.05 9.89 -12.39
CA TRP A 115 5.48 9.70 -11.05
C TRP A 115 6.50 9.38 -9.96
N MET A 116 7.73 8.97 -10.31
CA MET A 116 8.74 8.53 -9.33
C MET A 116 10.10 9.22 -9.48
N SER A 117 10.30 10.14 -10.43
CA SER A 117 11.54 10.92 -10.53
C SER A 117 11.28 12.38 -10.17
N ASN A 118 11.68 12.76 -8.96
CA ASN A 118 12.00 14.15 -8.64
C ASN A 118 13.42 14.47 -9.13
#